data_AF-A0A369KZF8-F1
#
_entry.id   AF-A0A369KZF8-F1
#
_cell.length_a   1.000
_cell.length_b   1.000
_cell.length_c   1.000
_cell.angle_alpha   90.00
_cell.angle_beta   90.00
_cell.angle_gamma   90.00
#
_symmetry.space_group_name_H-M   'P 1'
#
loop_
_entity.id
_entity.type
_entity.pdbx_description
1 polymer ?
#
loop_
_entity_poly.entity_id
_entity_poly.type
_entity_poly.pdbx_seq_one_letter_code
_entity_poly.pdbx_strand_id
1 'polypeptide(L)'
;MSIDITLIKESFEIAKPIGGQIVNRFFENIYHDYPMIKETYFQDESILLKESFLNFLINIVEYLDKPDLLSTYLQKISQNLISYKIEASYFDYGMNSILKTFSQFFGRSWNEKLSKEWTEVFQFISQTLKSCSQIKIEKIQDDIQKNPTQATNAIKVEIPFLTDDFKKYIQNAVKTVILKQLKIEVQKTLQEEMQEIETMKPEELIERALRN
;
A
#
# COMPACT_ATOMS: atom_id res chain seq x y z
N MET A 1 -15.60 10.68 12.77
CA MET A 1 -16.27 9.35 12.82
C MET A 1 -15.20 8.31 13.12
N SER A 2 -15.54 7.24 13.82
CA SER A 2 -14.58 6.20 14.20
C SER A 2 -14.66 5.07 13.19
N ILE A 3 -13.60 4.89 12.40
CA ILE A 3 -13.43 3.75 11.49
C ILE A 3 -13.39 2.46 12.33
N ASP A 4 -14.08 1.41 11.87
CA ASP A 4 -14.00 0.06 12.45
C ASP A 4 -12.69 -0.62 12.00
N ILE A 5 -11.62 -0.32 12.72
CA ILE A 5 -10.26 -0.77 12.40
C ILE A 5 -10.17 -2.29 12.36
N THR A 6 -10.88 -2.99 13.26
CA THR A 6 -10.90 -4.45 13.32
C THR A 6 -11.49 -5.02 12.03
N LEU A 7 -12.64 -4.52 11.58
CA LEU A 7 -13.25 -4.96 10.33
C LEU A 7 -12.34 -4.73 9.11
N ILE A 8 -11.65 -3.59 9.06
CA ILE A 8 -10.70 -3.29 7.98
C ILE A 8 -9.52 -4.26 8.00
N LYS A 9 -8.90 -4.48 9.16
CA LYS A 9 -7.75 -5.41 9.29
C LYS A 9 -8.15 -6.84 8.93
N GLU A 10 -9.27 -7.34 9.45
CA GLU A 10 -9.76 -8.70 9.16
C GLU A 10 -10.08 -8.87 7.67
N SER A 11 -10.77 -7.91 7.06
CA SER A 11 -11.06 -7.97 5.63
C SER A 11 -9.79 -7.93 4.78
N PHE A 12 -8.80 -7.12 5.15
CA PHE A 12 -7.55 -7.02 4.42
C PHE A 12 -6.67 -8.28 4.55
N GLU A 13 -6.70 -8.98 5.69
CA GLU A 13 -5.97 -10.25 5.84
C GLU A 13 -6.48 -11.33 4.86
N ILE A 14 -7.77 -11.31 4.50
CA ILE A 14 -8.31 -12.18 3.43
C ILE A 14 -7.74 -11.79 2.05
N ALA A 15 -7.54 -10.49 1.82
CA ALA A 15 -7.04 -9.93 0.56
C ALA A 15 -5.51 -10.06 0.38
N LYS A 16 -4.75 -10.11 1.47
CA LYS A 16 -3.29 -10.08 1.48
C LYS A 16 -2.61 -11.20 0.66
N PRO A 17 -3.04 -12.48 0.70
CA PRO A 17 -2.44 -13.55 -0.11
C PRO A 17 -2.59 -13.34 -1.62
N ILE A 18 -3.63 -12.61 -2.03
CA ILE A 18 -3.93 -12.30 -3.44
C ILE A 18 -3.61 -10.85 -3.80
N GLY A 19 -2.84 -10.15 -2.96
CA GLY A 19 -2.55 -8.72 -3.11
C GLY A 19 -2.00 -8.35 -4.48
N GLY A 20 -1.14 -9.19 -5.07
CA GLY A 20 -0.63 -8.95 -6.43
C GLY A 20 -1.74 -8.93 -7.50
N GLN A 21 -2.76 -9.79 -7.37
CA GLN A 21 -3.92 -9.81 -8.27
C GLN A 21 -4.81 -8.59 -8.07
N ILE A 22 -4.97 -8.15 -6.82
CA ILE A 22 -5.71 -6.92 -6.48
C ILE A 22 -5.06 -5.72 -7.15
N VAL A 23 -3.73 -5.60 -7.05
CA VAL A 23 -3.00 -4.49 -7.68
C VAL A 23 -3.11 -4.54 -9.20
N ASN A 24 -2.99 -5.72 -9.83
CA ASN A 24 -3.18 -5.85 -11.27
C ASN A 24 -4.56 -5.37 -11.70
N ARG A 25 -5.62 -5.82 -11.01
CA ARG A 25 -6.99 -5.42 -11.31
C ARG A 25 -7.22 -3.92 -11.07
N PHE A 26 -6.58 -3.34 -10.06
CA PHE A 26 -6.61 -1.89 -9.84
C PHE A 26 -6.08 -1.12 -11.06
N PHE A 27 -4.93 -1.51 -11.59
CA PHE A 27 -4.37 -0.87 -12.78
C PHE A 27 -5.23 -1.13 -14.04
N GLU A 28 -5.81 -2.32 -14.19
CA GLU A 28 -6.78 -2.57 -15.26
C GLU A 28 -8.02 -1.66 -15.15
N ASN A 29 -8.60 -1.54 -13.95
CA ASN A 29 -9.78 -0.71 -13.69
C ASN A 29 -9.48 0.79 -13.94
N ILE A 30 -8.35 1.30 -13.43
CA ILE A 30 -8.01 2.72 -13.56
C ILE A 30 -7.72 3.11 -15.02
N TYR A 31 -7.06 2.25 -15.80
CA TYR A 31 -6.81 2.53 -17.21
C TYR A 31 -8.06 2.39 -18.07
N HIS A 32 -8.99 1.51 -17.67
CA HIS A 32 -10.27 1.38 -18.35
C HIS A 32 -11.17 2.59 -18.11
N ASP A 33 -11.30 3.01 -16.84
CA ASP A 33 -12.20 4.10 -16.45
C ASP A 33 -11.59 5.49 -16.76
N TYR A 34 -10.26 5.61 -16.73
CA TYR A 34 -9.52 6.86 -16.88
C TYR A 34 -8.31 6.69 -17.83
N PRO A 35 -8.53 6.49 -19.14
CA PRO A 35 -7.47 6.15 -20.09
C PRO A 35 -6.35 7.20 -20.18
N MET A 36 -6.65 8.48 -19.92
CA MET A 36 -5.66 9.57 -19.91
C MET A 36 -4.54 9.36 -18.87
N ILE A 37 -4.81 8.59 -17.81
CA ILE A 37 -3.83 8.26 -16.78
C ILE A 37 -2.69 7.43 -17.37
N LYS A 38 -3.01 6.48 -18.26
CA LYS A 38 -2.02 5.61 -18.90
C LYS A 38 -1.03 6.40 -19.74
N GLU A 39 -1.53 7.35 -20.53
CA GLU A 39 -0.70 8.15 -21.45
C GLU A 39 0.14 9.19 -20.72
N THR A 40 -0.42 9.78 -19.66
CA THR A 40 0.22 10.89 -18.93
C THR A 40 1.26 10.41 -17.93
N TYR A 41 1.03 9.25 -17.31
CA TYR A 41 1.86 8.77 -16.23
C TYR A 41 2.45 7.39 -16.53
N PHE A 42 1.67 6.41 -17.00
CA PHE A 42 2.11 5.01 -17.04
C PHE A 42 2.64 4.53 -18.39
N GLN A 43 3.67 5.21 -18.91
CA GLN A 43 4.33 4.78 -20.15
C GLN A 43 5.07 3.44 -20.01
N ASP A 44 5.57 3.10 -18.82
CA ASP A 44 6.13 1.79 -18.49
C ASP A 44 5.58 1.29 -17.14
N GLU A 45 4.65 0.35 -17.18
CA GLU A 45 4.16 -0.33 -15.98
C GLU A 45 5.25 -1.27 -15.44
N SER A 46 6.10 -0.75 -14.56
CA SER A 46 7.15 -1.57 -13.95
C SER A 46 6.58 -2.50 -12.87
N ILE A 47 7.15 -3.70 -12.73
CA ILE A 47 6.84 -4.63 -11.63
C ILE A 47 7.00 -3.93 -10.27
N LEU A 48 8.01 -3.06 -10.15
CA LEU A 48 8.32 -2.28 -8.95
C LEU A 48 7.19 -1.35 -8.52
N LEU A 49 6.44 -0.80 -9.48
CA LEU A 49 5.29 0.06 -9.20
C LEU A 49 4.17 -0.73 -8.53
N LYS A 50 3.85 -1.91 -9.07
CA LYS A 50 2.80 -2.77 -8.53
C LYS A 50 3.13 -3.25 -7.13
N GLU A 51 4.38 -3.67 -6.93
CA GLU A 51 4.87 -4.04 -5.60
C GLU A 51 4.78 -2.85 -4.64
N SER A 52 5.20 -1.65 -5.06
CA SER A 52 5.13 -0.45 -4.22
C SER A 52 3.70 -0.08 -3.83
N PHE A 53 2.74 -0.23 -4.74
CA PHE A 53 1.33 0.01 -4.45
C PHE A 53 0.76 -1.04 -3.48
N LEU A 54 1.13 -2.32 -3.62
CA LEU A 54 0.72 -3.35 -2.67
C LEU A 54 1.26 -3.05 -1.25
N ASN A 55 2.53 -2.66 -1.15
CA ASN A 55 3.12 -2.28 0.13
C ASN A 55 2.49 -1.04 0.72
N PHE A 56 2.08 -0.09 -0.11
CA PHE A 56 1.29 1.05 0.33
C PHE A 56 0.01 0.59 1.02
N LEU A 57 -0.78 -0.27 0.40
CA LEU A 57 -2.01 -0.80 1.00
C LEU A 57 -1.75 -1.55 2.31
N ILE A 58 -0.69 -2.37 2.37
CA ILE A 58 -0.30 -3.09 3.59
C ILE A 58 0.04 -2.11 4.72
N ASN A 59 0.87 -1.10 4.45
CA ASN A 59 1.29 -0.12 5.45
C ASN A 59 0.12 0.72 5.97
N ILE A 60 -0.82 1.09 5.09
CA ILE A 60 -2.05 1.81 5.48
C ILE A 60 -2.81 1.01 6.54
N VAL A 61 -3.03 -0.29 6.29
CA VAL A 61 -3.77 -1.16 7.20
C VAL A 61 -2.97 -1.43 8.48
N GLU A 62 -1.64 -1.61 8.39
CA GLU A 62 -0.77 -1.80 9.56
C GLU A 62 -0.74 -0.58 10.49
N TYR A 63 -0.85 0.64 9.94
CA TYR A 63 -0.79 1.88 10.71
C TYR A 63 -2.16 2.49 11.03
N LEU A 64 -3.27 1.84 10.67
CA LEU A 64 -4.61 2.41 10.85
C LEU A 64 -4.98 2.68 12.32
N ASP A 65 -4.40 1.91 13.26
CA ASP A 65 -4.50 2.10 14.72
C ASP A 65 -3.39 2.99 15.31
N LYS A 66 -2.50 3.52 14.48
CA LYS A 66 -1.34 4.33 14.88
C LYS A 66 -1.34 5.66 14.11
N PRO A 67 -2.24 6.59 14.47
CA PRO A 67 -2.49 7.81 13.69
C PRO A 67 -1.23 8.65 13.43
N ASP A 68 -0.32 8.74 14.40
CA ASP A 68 0.94 9.49 14.24
C ASP A 68 1.88 8.86 13.19
N LEU A 69 1.96 7.52 13.18
CA LEU A 69 2.76 6.78 12.19
C LEU A 69 2.13 6.86 10.81
N LEU A 70 0.80 6.71 10.73
CA LEU A 70 0.05 6.81 9.48
C LEU A 70 0.19 8.20 8.87
N SER A 71 0.07 9.26 9.68
CA SER A 71 0.25 10.64 9.23
C SER A 71 1.68 10.87 8.71
N THR A 72 2.69 10.43 9.46
CA THR A 72 4.10 10.55 9.04
C THR A 72 4.37 9.78 7.73
N TYR A 73 3.79 8.59 7.59
CA TYR A 73 3.91 7.77 6.39
C TYR A 73 3.28 8.46 5.17
N LEU A 74 2.05 8.96 5.31
CA LEU A 74 1.33 9.67 4.25
C LEU A 74 2.03 10.99 3.87
N GLN A 75 2.60 11.71 4.84
CA GLN A 75 3.39 12.91 4.58
C GLN A 75 4.60 12.61 3.71
N LYS A 76 5.36 11.54 3.99
CA LYS A 76 6.51 11.16 3.14
C LYS A 76 6.09 10.86 1.70
N ILE A 77 4.95 10.19 1.52
CA ILE A 77 4.39 9.92 0.19
C ILE A 77 4.01 11.24 -0.50
N SER A 78 3.26 12.11 0.18
CA SER A 78 2.84 13.40 -0.38
C SER A 78 4.02 14.29 -0.79
N GLN A 79 5.12 14.30 -0.02
CA GLN A 79 6.31 15.09 -0.34
C GLN A 79 6.93 14.69 -1.68
N ASN A 80 6.91 13.40 -1.98
CA ASN A 80 7.36 12.88 -3.26
C ASN A 80 6.34 13.17 -4.37
N LEU A 81 5.04 13.22 -4.06
CA LEU A 81 3.99 13.55 -5.05
C LEU A 81 4.01 15.04 -5.47
N ILE A 82 4.44 15.95 -4.59
CA ILE A 82 4.47 17.40 -4.85
C ILE A 82 5.39 17.78 -6.01
N SER A 83 6.55 17.13 -6.13
CA SER A 83 7.50 17.36 -7.24
C SER A 83 6.89 17.09 -8.62
N TYR A 84 5.78 16.36 -8.69
CA TYR A 84 5.18 15.91 -9.95
C TYR A 84 3.89 16.65 -10.32
N LYS A 85 3.47 17.67 -9.55
CA LYS A 85 2.29 18.51 -9.83
C LYS A 85 1.04 17.71 -10.21
N ILE A 86 0.81 16.58 -9.54
CA ILE A 86 -0.37 15.74 -9.79
C ILE A 86 -1.62 16.55 -9.43
N GLU A 87 -2.56 16.62 -10.36
CA GLU A 87 -3.85 17.26 -10.14
C GLU A 87 -4.65 16.55 -9.03
N ALA A 88 -5.38 17.31 -8.22
CA ALA A 88 -6.19 16.75 -7.14
C ALA A 88 -7.18 15.67 -7.60
N SER A 89 -7.69 15.81 -8.84
CA SER A 89 -8.61 14.87 -9.49
C SER A 89 -8.06 13.44 -9.62
N TYR A 90 -6.74 13.27 -9.76
CA TYR A 90 -6.13 11.94 -9.89
C TYR A 90 -6.23 11.09 -8.62
N PHE A 91 -6.25 11.72 -7.44
CA PHE A 91 -6.47 11.00 -6.19
C PHE A 91 -7.89 10.43 -6.12
N ASP A 92 -8.87 11.13 -6.69
CA ASP A 92 -10.26 10.68 -6.74
C ASP A 92 -10.43 9.52 -7.74
N TYR A 93 -9.74 9.58 -8.88
CA TYR A 93 -9.68 8.47 -9.85
C TYR A 93 -9.08 7.21 -9.22
N GLY A 94 -7.94 7.34 -8.53
CA GLY A 94 -7.32 6.23 -7.80
C GLY A 94 -8.22 5.66 -6.70
N MET A 95 -8.89 6.52 -5.92
CA MET A 95 -9.83 6.11 -4.88
C MET A 95 -11.01 5.31 -5.47
N ASN A 96 -11.61 5.81 -6.55
CA ASN A 96 -12.74 5.13 -7.19
C ASN A 96 -12.32 3.76 -7.74
N SER A 97 -11.16 3.68 -8.39
CA SER A 97 -10.66 2.43 -8.96
C SER A 97 -10.27 1.40 -7.89
N ILE A 98 -9.71 1.81 -6.74
CA ILE A 98 -9.39 0.85 -5.67
C ILE A 98 -10.66 0.33 -4.97
N LEU A 99 -11.66 1.19 -4.74
CA LEU A 99 -12.95 0.77 -4.19
C LEU A 99 -13.69 -0.18 -5.13
N LYS A 100 -13.70 0.10 -6.44
CA LYS A 100 -14.23 -0.79 -7.48
C LYS A 100 -13.49 -2.13 -7.51
N THR A 101 -12.17 -2.10 -7.31
CA THR A 101 -11.38 -3.33 -7.25
C THR A 101 -11.74 -4.15 -6.01
N PHE A 102 -11.84 -3.52 -4.84
CA PHE A 102 -12.19 -4.21 -3.60
C PHE A 102 -13.59 -4.82 -3.66
N SER A 103 -14.56 -4.14 -4.27
CA SER A 103 -15.91 -4.73 -4.46
C SER A 103 -15.89 -5.99 -5.34
N GLN A 104 -15.04 -6.04 -6.37
CA GLN A 104 -14.86 -7.21 -7.22
C GLN A 104 -14.22 -8.38 -6.46
N PHE A 105 -13.22 -8.12 -5.60
CA PHE A 105 -12.52 -9.18 -4.86
C PHE A 105 -13.27 -9.68 -3.64
N PHE A 106 -13.86 -8.78 -2.85
CA PHE A 106 -14.61 -9.17 -1.67
C PHE A 106 -15.99 -9.75 -2.03
N GLY A 107 -16.53 -9.45 -3.22
CA GLY A 107 -17.73 -10.08 -3.75
C GLY A 107 -18.89 -10.03 -2.75
N ARG A 108 -19.36 -11.20 -2.29
CA ARG A 108 -20.47 -11.31 -1.32
C ARG A 108 -20.14 -10.71 0.05
N SER A 109 -18.87 -10.63 0.43
CA SER A 109 -18.44 -9.99 1.68
C SER A 109 -18.46 -8.47 1.60
N TRP A 110 -18.53 -7.89 0.38
CA TRP A 110 -18.65 -6.45 0.15
C TRP A 110 -20.07 -5.94 0.41
N ASN A 111 -20.46 -5.89 1.69
CA ASN A 111 -21.73 -5.33 2.14
C ASN A 111 -21.62 -3.82 2.44
N GLU A 112 -22.75 -3.17 2.69
CA GLU A 112 -22.83 -1.71 2.97
C GLU A 112 -21.91 -1.26 4.11
N LYS A 113 -21.76 -2.09 5.15
CA LYS A 113 -20.86 -1.79 6.27
C LYS A 113 -19.41 -1.80 5.80
N LEU A 114 -18.96 -2.89 5.19
CA LEU A 114 -17.58 -3.03 4.74
C LEU A 114 -17.20 -1.97 3.70
N SER A 115 -18.10 -1.70 2.75
CA SER A 115 -17.87 -0.69 1.71
C SER A 115 -17.71 0.70 2.31
N LYS A 116 -18.56 1.05 3.28
CA LYS A 116 -18.51 2.35 3.96
C LYS A 116 -17.19 2.54 4.71
N GLU A 117 -16.77 1.55 5.49
CA GLU A 117 -15.51 1.64 6.25
C GLU A 117 -14.30 1.80 5.32
N TRP A 118 -14.22 1.04 4.22
CA TRP A 118 -13.14 1.20 3.24
C TRP A 118 -13.19 2.56 2.53
N THR A 119 -14.39 3.08 2.24
CA THR A 119 -14.53 4.44 1.69
C THR A 119 -14.00 5.48 2.68
N GLU A 120 -14.32 5.38 3.97
CA GLU A 120 -13.80 6.30 4.99
C GLU A 120 -12.26 6.24 5.09
N VAL A 121 -11.67 5.05 5.05
CA VAL A 121 -10.21 4.86 5.03
C VAL A 121 -9.57 5.55 3.83
N PHE A 122 -10.06 5.26 2.61
CA PHE A 122 -9.47 5.85 1.40
C PHE A 122 -9.74 7.35 1.26
N GLN A 123 -10.87 7.84 1.78
CA GLN A 123 -11.16 9.26 1.84
C GLN A 123 -10.18 9.98 2.78
N PHE A 124 -9.91 9.43 3.97
CA PHE A 124 -8.92 9.97 4.90
C PHE A 124 -7.52 10.05 4.25
N ILE A 125 -7.13 9.00 3.53
CA ILE A 125 -5.85 8.93 2.81
C ILE A 125 -5.80 10.00 1.72
N SER A 126 -6.83 10.08 0.87
CA SER A 126 -6.92 11.04 -0.23
C SER A 126 -6.83 12.48 0.29
N GLN A 127 -7.58 12.80 1.34
CA GLN A 127 -7.55 14.11 1.99
C GLN A 127 -6.17 14.42 2.56
N THR A 128 -5.55 13.48 3.28
CA THR A 128 -4.23 13.69 3.88
C THR A 128 -3.16 13.92 2.81
N LEU A 129 -3.18 13.15 1.71
CA LEU A 129 -2.26 13.32 0.59
C LEU A 129 -2.46 14.67 -0.12
N LYS A 130 -3.72 15.09 -0.35
CA LYS A 130 -4.06 16.38 -0.94
C LYS A 130 -3.66 17.56 -0.06
N SER A 131 -3.96 17.52 1.24
CA SER A 131 -3.61 18.60 2.17
C SER A 131 -2.10 18.76 2.31
N CYS A 132 -1.35 17.66 2.40
CA CYS A 132 0.10 17.73 2.49
C CYS A 132 0.74 18.22 1.19
N SER A 133 0.11 17.98 0.02
CA SER A 133 0.61 18.51 -1.25
C SER A 133 0.40 20.02 -1.39
N GLN A 134 -0.79 20.51 -1.01
CA GLN A 134 -1.12 21.95 -1.04
C GLN A 134 -0.21 22.78 -0.12
N ILE A 135 0.07 22.32 1.09
CA ILE A 135 0.92 23.03 2.08
C ILE A 135 2.34 23.30 1.54
N LYS A 136 2.90 22.41 0.72
CA LYS A 136 4.25 22.60 0.16
C LYS A 136 4.22 23.41 -1.14
N ILE A 137 3.14 23.36 -1.93
CA ILE A 137 2.98 24.21 -3.11
C ILE A 137 2.90 25.68 -2.74
N GLU A 138 2.19 26.04 -1.66
CA GLU A 138 2.16 27.42 -1.14
C GLU A 138 3.55 27.91 -0.72
N LYS A 139 4.31 27.08 0.01
CA LYS A 139 5.70 27.41 0.41
C LYS A 139 6.66 27.51 -0.78
N ILE A 140 6.51 26.64 -1.78
CA ILE A 140 7.33 26.68 -3.00
C ILE A 140 6.98 27.91 -3.85
N GLN A 141 5.71 28.34 -3.91
CA GLN A 141 5.32 29.58 -4.59
C GLN A 141 5.89 30.82 -3.90
N ASP A 142 5.92 30.85 -2.56
CA ASP A 142 6.60 31.89 -1.79
C ASP A 142 8.11 31.93 -2.03
N ASP A 143 8.76 30.77 -2.20
CA ASP A 143 10.19 30.67 -2.49
C ASP A 143 10.53 31.01 -3.96
N ILE A 144 9.67 30.65 -4.92
CA ILE A 144 9.81 31.00 -6.35
C ILE A 144 9.66 32.51 -6.57
N GLN A 145 8.78 33.19 -5.80
CA GLN A 145 8.70 34.65 -5.82
C GLN A 145 9.98 35.32 -5.31
N LYS A 146 10.79 34.63 -4.51
CA LYS A 146 12.05 35.16 -3.94
C LYS A 146 13.30 34.85 -4.76
N ASN A 147 13.31 33.83 -5.63
CA ASN A 147 14.49 33.53 -6.46
C ASN A 147 14.14 32.81 -7.79
N PRO A 148 14.13 33.48 -8.96
CA PRO A 148 13.52 32.97 -10.18
C PRO A 148 14.37 32.00 -11.05
N THR A 149 15.64 31.76 -10.75
CA THR A 149 16.62 31.34 -11.78
C THR A 149 16.91 29.83 -11.90
N GLN A 150 16.06 28.92 -11.39
CA GLN A 150 16.34 27.46 -11.46
C GLN A 150 15.26 26.60 -12.13
N ALA A 151 14.33 27.20 -12.88
CA ALA A 151 13.23 26.46 -13.51
C ALA A 151 13.45 26.31 -15.03
N THR A 152 14.12 25.26 -15.51
CA THR A 152 13.87 24.82 -16.91
C THR A 152 14.22 23.39 -17.33
N ASN A 153 14.94 22.55 -16.56
CA ASN A 153 15.45 21.27 -17.11
C ASN A 153 14.94 19.96 -16.47
N ALA A 154 13.69 19.90 -15.99
CA ALA A 154 13.17 18.69 -15.32
C ALA A 154 11.81 18.23 -15.89
N ILE A 155 11.73 17.95 -17.19
CA ILE A 155 10.54 17.32 -17.79
C ILE A 155 10.96 16.01 -18.47
N LYS A 156 11.36 15.05 -17.65
CA LYS A 156 11.13 13.62 -17.88
C LYS A 156 10.30 13.17 -16.69
N VAL A 157 9.00 13.05 -16.89
CA VAL A 157 8.02 12.80 -15.83
C VAL A 157 8.01 11.30 -15.54
N GLU A 158 8.90 10.86 -14.65
CA GLU A 158 8.79 9.55 -14.03
C GLU A 158 7.71 9.58 -12.94
N ILE A 159 6.92 8.51 -12.88
CA ILE A 159 5.74 8.43 -12.02
C ILE A 159 6.15 8.40 -10.54
N PRO A 160 5.42 9.10 -9.65
CA PRO A 160 5.77 9.30 -8.24
C PRO A 160 6.11 8.08 -7.37
N PHE A 161 5.72 6.88 -7.80
CA PHE A 161 5.97 5.63 -7.07
C PHE A 161 7.30 4.97 -7.44
N LEU A 162 8.10 5.60 -8.31
CA LEU A 162 9.30 5.01 -8.90
C LEU A 162 10.55 5.88 -8.77
N THR A 163 10.57 6.89 -7.89
CA THR A 163 11.85 7.54 -7.57
C THR A 163 12.81 6.53 -6.94
N ASP A 164 14.11 6.62 -7.23
CA ASP A 164 15.08 5.64 -6.72
C ASP A 164 15.15 5.62 -5.18
N ASP A 165 14.98 6.78 -4.54
CA ASP A 165 14.88 6.89 -3.10
C ASP A 165 13.60 6.25 -2.54
N PHE A 166 12.47 6.43 -3.23
CA PHE A 166 11.21 5.80 -2.83
C PHE A 166 11.24 4.29 -3.06
N LYS A 167 11.76 3.81 -4.20
CA LYS A 167 12.01 2.38 -4.46
C LYS A 167 12.85 1.79 -3.34
N LYS A 168 13.93 2.44 -2.92
CA LYS A 168 14.81 1.98 -1.85
C LYS A 168 14.12 1.96 -0.48
N TYR A 169 13.34 2.99 -0.16
CA TYR A 169 12.53 3.03 1.06
C TYR A 169 11.51 1.88 1.09
N ILE A 170 10.79 1.66 0.00
CA ILE A 170 9.81 0.58 -0.12
C ILE A 170 10.49 -0.79 -0.05
N GLN A 171 11.60 -1.01 -0.76
CA GLN A 171 12.36 -2.27 -0.68
C GLN A 171 12.81 -2.59 0.75
N ASN A 172 13.24 -1.60 1.50
CA ASN A 172 13.60 -1.78 2.91
C ASN A 172 12.37 -2.09 3.79
N ALA A 173 11.24 -1.43 3.52
CA ALA A 173 9.97 -1.72 4.20
C ALA A 173 9.46 -3.14 3.89
N VAL A 174 9.47 -3.55 2.61
CA VAL A 174 9.16 -4.91 2.15
C VAL A 174 10.00 -5.94 2.87
N LYS A 175 11.32 -5.75 2.85
CA LYS A 175 12.27 -6.64 3.51
C LYS A 175 11.93 -6.76 4.99
N THR A 176 11.58 -5.66 5.65
CA THR A 176 11.20 -5.65 7.06
C THR A 176 9.92 -6.43 7.32
N VAL A 177 8.88 -6.25 6.50
CA VAL A 177 7.59 -6.96 6.66
C VAL A 177 7.74 -8.45 6.37
N ILE A 178 8.47 -8.83 5.31
CA ILE A 178 8.78 -10.24 5.00
C ILE A 178 9.54 -10.88 6.16
N LEU A 179 10.56 -10.20 6.70
CA LEU A 179 11.31 -10.71 7.84
C LEU A 179 10.42 -10.87 9.09
N LYS A 180 9.50 -9.95 9.35
CA LYS A 180 8.51 -10.10 10.43
C LYS A 180 7.62 -11.31 10.20
N GLN A 181 7.08 -11.51 9.00
CA GLN A 181 6.19 -12.62 8.69
C GLN A 181 6.92 -13.97 8.73
N LEU A 182 8.12 -14.05 8.15
CA LEU A 182 8.97 -15.23 8.20
C LEU A 182 9.26 -15.62 9.66
N LYS A 183 9.54 -14.63 10.51
CA LYS A 183 9.75 -14.85 11.95
C LYS A 183 8.51 -15.46 12.60
N ILE A 184 7.33 -14.92 12.31
CA ILE A 184 6.06 -15.44 12.85
C ILE A 184 5.85 -16.89 12.43
N GLU A 185 6.00 -17.19 11.13
CA GLU A 185 5.74 -18.53 10.61
C GLU A 185 6.75 -19.55 11.15
N VAL A 186 8.05 -19.21 11.19
CA VAL A 186 9.08 -20.06 11.79
C VAL A 186 8.78 -20.35 13.27
N GLN A 187 8.36 -19.33 14.03
CA GLN A 187 8.00 -19.54 15.44
C GLN A 187 6.80 -20.45 15.60
N LYS A 188 5.77 -20.27 14.77
CA LYS A 188 4.58 -21.10 14.77
C LYS A 188 4.90 -22.55 14.42
N THR A 189 5.62 -22.79 13.32
CA THR A 189 5.99 -24.15 12.90
C THR A 189 6.86 -24.85 13.95
N LEU A 190 7.81 -24.13 14.56
CA LEU A 190 8.62 -24.70 15.65
C LEU A 190 7.77 -25.06 16.87
N GLN A 191 6.79 -24.23 17.24
CA GLN A 191 5.90 -24.54 18.35
C GLN A 191 5.04 -25.77 18.05
N GLU A 192 4.49 -25.89 16.84
CA GLU A 192 3.70 -27.04 16.41
C GLU A 192 4.53 -28.33 16.45
N GLU A 193 5.74 -28.33 15.88
CA GLU A 193 6.65 -29.48 15.91
C GLU A 193 7.08 -29.85 17.34
N MET A 194 7.42 -28.87 18.18
CA MET A 194 7.77 -29.13 19.59
C MET A 194 6.61 -29.77 20.35
N GLN A 195 5.39 -29.26 20.16
CA GLN A 195 4.20 -29.79 20.81
C GLN A 195 3.89 -31.21 20.32
N GLU A 196 4.06 -31.48 19.03
CA GLU A 196 3.87 -32.81 18.46
C GLU A 196 4.88 -33.80 19.08
N ILE A 197 6.16 -33.43 19.12
CA ILE A 197 7.24 -34.23 19.74
C ILE A 197 6.98 -34.50 21.23
N GLU A 198 6.53 -33.50 21.99
CA GLU A 198 6.19 -33.67 23.41
C GLU A 198 5.06 -34.67 23.65
N THR A 199 4.15 -34.83 22.69
CA THR A 199 3.01 -35.75 22.78
C THR A 199 3.27 -37.16 22.24
N MET A 200 4.37 -37.36 21.49
CA MET A 200 4.71 -38.66 20.91
C MET A 200 5.35 -39.62 21.90
N LYS A 201 5.10 -40.92 21.71
CA LYS A 201 5.81 -41.96 22.44
C LYS A 201 7.24 -42.13 21.90
N PRO A 202 8.19 -42.64 22.71
CA PRO A 202 9.58 -42.85 22.28
C PRO A 202 9.73 -43.70 21.01
N GLU A 203 8.83 -44.66 20.81
CA GLU A 203 8.80 -45.55 19.63
C GLU A 203 8.39 -44.81 18.35
N GLU A 204 7.44 -43.87 18.45
CA GLU A 204 6.95 -43.04 17.33
C GLU A 204 7.99 -41.99 16.91
N LEU A 205 8.77 -41.47 17.85
CA LEU A 205 9.89 -40.58 17.57
C LEU A 205 10.98 -41.27 16.74
N ILE A 206 11.27 -42.54 17.04
CA ILE A 206 12.25 -43.35 16.29
C ILE A 206 11.72 -43.62 14.87
N GLU A 207 10.43 -43.96 14.71
CA GLU A 207 9.82 -44.15 13.39
C GLU A 207 9.84 -42.86 12.55
N ARG A 208 9.54 -41.70 13.16
CA ARG A 208 9.58 -40.39 12.48
C ARG A 208 11.00 -40.01 12.06
N ALA A 209 12.01 -40.30 12.89
CA ALA A 209 13.41 -40.07 12.55
C ALA A 209 13.94 -40.97 11.41
N LEU A 210 13.31 -42.13 11.18
CA LEU A 210 13.67 -43.05 10.10
C LEU A 210 12.95 -42.76 8.77
N ARG A 211 11.89 -41.93 8.78
CA ARG A 211 11.11 -41.57 7.58
C ARG A 211 11.60 -40.30 6.85
N ASN A 212 12.44 -39.50 7.49
CA ASN A 212 13.09 -38.31 6.91
C ASN A 212 14.52 -38.63 6.47
#